data_AF-L5N6F5-F1
#
_entry.id   AF-L5N6F5-F1
#
_cell.length_a   1.000
_cell.length_b   1.000
_cell.length_c   1.000
_cell.angle_alpha   90.00
_cell.angle_beta   90.00
_cell.angle_gamma   90.00
#
_symmetry.space_group_name_H-M   'P 1'
#
loop_
_entity.id
_entity.type
_entity.pdbx_description
1 polymer ?
#
loop_
_entity_poly.entity_id
_entity_poly.type
_entity_poly.pdbx_seq_one_letter_code
_entity_poly.pdbx_strand_id
1 'polypeptide(L)'
;MFEAKLQPESDFNNKVYDIFYDIAKKAQEDVQKEMELPYLIDRTKLAERVFNVSVQSLDAHILKRQDFPKVHVGGRTLYPKDLVITWIRNHVEVSDDIAPERNFGVV
;
A
#
# COMPACT_ATOMS: atom_id res chain seq x y z
N MET A 1 -14.87 48.32 14.78
CA MET A 1 -14.20 47.24 14.01
C MET A 1 -14.05 46.08 14.97
N PHE A 2 -14.75 44.97 14.76
CA PHE A 2 -14.64 43.77 15.62
C PHE A 2 -13.60 42.83 15.01
N GLU A 3 -12.49 42.61 15.69
CA GLU A 3 -11.54 41.55 15.34
C GLU A 3 -11.97 40.25 16.03
N ALA A 4 -12.58 39.34 15.26
CA ALA A 4 -12.79 37.97 15.71
C ALA A 4 -11.49 37.18 15.47
N LYS A 5 -10.68 37.00 16.52
CA LYS A 5 -9.54 36.08 16.47
C LYS A 5 -10.04 34.66 16.73
N LEU A 6 -10.00 33.82 15.70
CA LEU A 6 -10.23 32.38 15.82
C LEU A 6 -9.18 31.79 16.77
N GLN A 7 -9.59 31.43 17.98
CA GLN A 7 -8.77 30.62 18.87
C GLN A 7 -9.01 29.15 18.51
N PRO A 8 -7.95 28.36 18.25
CA PRO A 8 -8.12 26.93 18.03
C PRO A 8 -8.74 26.29 19.28
N GLU A 9 -9.69 25.37 19.09
CA GLU A 9 -10.27 24.58 20.18
C GLU A 9 -9.14 23.94 21.01
N SER A 10 -9.30 23.92 22.33
CA SER A 10 -8.29 23.40 23.27
C SER A 10 -7.87 21.95 22.98
N ASP A 11 -8.69 21.21 22.25
CA ASP A 11 -8.50 19.80 21.89
C ASP A 11 -8.03 19.57 20.45
N PHE A 12 -7.82 20.63 19.67
CA PHE A 12 -7.39 20.51 18.27
C PHE A 12 -6.06 19.75 18.15
N ASN A 13 -5.08 20.07 19.00
CA ASN A 13 -3.78 19.42 18.98
C ASN A 13 -3.89 17.92 19.28
N ASN A 14 -4.70 17.53 20.27
CA ASN A 14 -4.89 16.12 20.63
C ASN A 14 -5.50 15.34 19.47
N LYS A 15 -6.56 15.87 18.85
CA LYS A 15 -7.21 15.27 17.67
C LYS A 15 -6.22 15.11 16.50
N VAL A 16 -5.36 16.09 16.28
CA VAL A 16 -4.34 16.05 15.23
C VAL A 16 -3.30 14.96 15.52
N TYR A 17 -2.83 14.86 16.77
CA TYR A 17 -1.93 13.79 17.20
C TYR A 17 -2.54 12.40 17.00
N ASP A 18 -3.80 12.21 17.38
CA ASP A 18 -4.50 10.92 17.21
C ASP A 18 -4.59 10.53 15.73
N ILE A 19 -4.91 11.48 14.85
CA ILE A 19 -4.95 11.24 13.40
C ILE A 19 -3.57 10.82 12.87
N PHE A 20 -2.51 11.53 13.24
CA PHE A 20 -1.16 11.17 12.79
C PHE A 20 -0.70 9.82 13.35
N TYR A 21 -1.05 9.53 14.61
CA TYR A 21 -0.74 8.25 15.23
C TYR A 21 -1.45 7.09 14.52
N ASP A 22 -2.73 7.23 14.21
CA ASP A 22 -3.49 6.21 13.48
C ASP A 22 -2.94 5.96 12.07
N ILE A 23 -2.49 7.02 11.39
CA ILE A 23 -1.85 6.90 10.07
C ILE A 23 -0.52 6.16 10.18
N ALA A 24 0.34 6.57 11.13
CA ALA A 24 1.64 5.93 11.34
C ALA A 24 1.49 4.46 11.74
N LYS A 25 0.52 4.16 12.62
CA LYS A 25 0.21 2.80 13.04
C LYS A 25 -0.25 1.92 11.89
N LYS A 26 -1.17 2.41 11.04
CA LYS A 26 -1.61 1.67 9.84
C LYS A 26 -0.46 1.41 8.87
N ALA A 27 0.37 2.41 8.61
CA ALA A 27 1.54 2.25 7.75
C ALA A 27 2.52 1.20 8.32
N GLN A 28 2.74 1.21 9.63
CA GLN A 28 3.60 0.22 10.30
C GLN A 28 3.02 -1.20 10.26
N GLU A 29 1.70 -1.35 10.47
CA GLU A 29 1.01 -2.64 10.38
C GLU A 29 1.09 -3.22 8.97
N ASP A 30 1.01 -2.39 7.93
CA ASP A 30 1.11 -2.84 6.54
C ASP A 30 2.54 -3.30 6.19
N VAL A 31 3.58 -2.59 6.67
CA VAL A 31 4.97 -3.04 6.56
C VAL A 31 5.20 -4.38 7.29
N GLN A 32 4.63 -4.56 8.47
CA GLN A 32 4.74 -5.83 9.20
C GLN A 32 4.06 -6.99 8.45
N LYS A 33 2.88 -6.76 7.86
CA LYS A 33 2.21 -7.78 7.02
C LYS A 33 3.04 -8.19 5.80
N GLU A 34 3.84 -7.28 5.23
CA GLU A 34 4.75 -7.60 4.12
C GLU A 34 5.96 -8.44 4.55
N MET A 35 6.47 -8.24 5.76
CA MET A 35 7.56 -9.03 6.33
C MET A 35 7.16 -10.48 6.62
N GLU A 36 5.87 -10.74 6.92
CA GLU A 36 5.35 -12.08 7.21
C GLU A 36 4.99 -12.90 5.95
N LEU A 37 5.04 -12.30 4.76
CA LEU A 37 4.66 -13.03 3.55
C LEU A 37 5.68 -14.14 3.23
N PRO A 38 5.22 -15.40 3.07
CA PRO A 38 6.10 -16.51 2.71
C PRO A 38 6.73 -16.28 1.34
N TYR A 39 7.90 -16.87 1.11
CA TYR A 39 8.62 -16.79 -0.17
C TYR A 39 7.75 -17.17 -1.39
N LEU A 40 6.86 -18.16 -1.20
CA LEU A 40 5.90 -18.58 -2.20
C LEU A 40 4.49 -18.25 -1.71
N ILE A 41 3.79 -17.43 -2.49
CA ILE A 41 2.48 -16.91 -2.18
C ILE A 41 1.44 -17.68 -3.00
N ASP A 42 0.31 -18.03 -2.40
CA ASP A 42 -0.82 -18.60 -3.13
C ASP A 42 -1.65 -17.50 -3.83
N ARG A 43 -2.56 -17.92 -4.70
CA ARG A 43 -3.40 -17.01 -5.49
C ARG A 43 -4.24 -16.07 -4.62
N THR A 44 -4.76 -16.54 -3.50
CA THR A 44 -5.65 -15.76 -2.62
C THR A 44 -4.85 -14.68 -1.90
N LYS A 45 -3.71 -15.05 -1.31
CA LYS A 45 -2.81 -14.12 -0.65
C LYS A 45 -2.21 -13.10 -1.61
N LEU A 46 -1.94 -13.50 -2.85
CA LEU A 46 -1.48 -12.56 -3.88
C LEU A 46 -2.54 -11.48 -4.16
N ALA A 47 -3.81 -11.87 -4.28
CA ALA A 47 -4.90 -10.93 -4.51
C ALA A 47 -5.10 -9.98 -3.31
N GLU A 48 -5.14 -10.53 -2.10
CA GLU A 48 -5.45 -9.76 -0.88
C GLU A 48 -4.29 -8.89 -0.40
N ARG A 49 -3.07 -9.43 -0.38
CA ARG A 49 -1.93 -8.82 0.32
C ARG A 49 -0.98 -8.04 -0.57
N VAL A 50 -0.97 -8.32 -1.88
CA VAL A 50 -0.05 -7.66 -2.82
C VAL A 50 -0.80 -6.68 -3.71
N PHE A 51 -1.91 -7.11 -4.32
CA PHE A 51 -2.66 -6.27 -5.25
C PHE A 51 -3.87 -5.58 -4.62
N ASN A 52 -4.31 -6.02 -3.43
CA ASN A 52 -5.52 -5.55 -2.76
C ASN A 52 -6.76 -5.53 -3.67
N VAL A 53 -6.98 -6.62 -4.42
CA VAL A 53 -8.10 -6.79 -5.36
C VAL A 53 -8.82 -8.11 -5.13
N SER A 54 -9.98 -8.28 -5.76
CA SER A 54 -10.65 -9.57 -5.82
C SER A 54 -9.81 -10.60 -6.59
N VAL A 55 -9.97 -11.87 -6.21
CA VAL A 55 -9.33 -13.01 -6.88
C VAL A 55 -9.79 -13.15 -8.35
N GLN A 56 -11.00 -12.68 -8.69
CA GLN A 56 -11.46 -12.64 -10.09
C GLN A 56 -10.75 -11.54 -10.89
N SER A 57 -10.57 -10.35 -10.30
CA SER A 57 -9.86 -9.24 -10.93
C SER A 57 -8.39 -9.59 -11.15
N LEU A 58 -7.75 -10.24 -10.17
CA LEU A 58 -6.37 -10.73 -10.29
C LEU A 58 -6.23 -11.67 -11.50
N ASP A 59 -7.13 -12.64 -11.66
CA ASP A 59 -7.13 -13.55 -12.81
C ASP A 59 -7.32 -12.83 -14.13
N ALA A 60 -8.30 -11.93 -14.18
CA ALA A 60 -8.72 -11.29 -15.42
C ALA A 60 -7.66 -10.34 -15.98
N HIS A 61 -6.90 -9.68 -15.11
CA HIS A 61 -6.03 -8.56 -15.51
C HIS A 61 -4.54 -8.82 -15.28
N ILE A 62 -4.18 -9.68 -14.32
CA ILE A 62 -2.78 -9.93 -13.96
C ILE A 62 -2.34 -11.32 -14.39
N LEU A 63 -3.02 -12.40 -13.93
CA LEU A 63 -2.53 -13.77 -14.14
C LEU A 63 -2.66 -14.28 -15.58
N LYS A 64 -3.45 -13.60 -16.42
CA LYS A 64 -3.50 -13.86 -17.88
C LYS A 64 -2.23 -13.42 -18.60
N ARG A 65 -1.44 -12.52 -18.02
CA ARG A 65 -0.19 -12.05 -18.62
C ARG A 65 0.83 -13.19 -18.63
N GLN A 66 1.40 -13.47 -19.80
CA GLN A 66 2.31 -14.60 -19.98
C GLN A 66 3.63 -14.42 -19.23
N ASP A 67 4.07 -13.17 -19.08
CA ASP A 67 5.28 -12.73 -18.40
C ASP A 67 5.11 -12.65 -16.87
N PHE A 68 3.91 -12.88 -16.33
CA PHE A 68 3.69 -12.80 -14.89
C PHE A 68 4.39 -13.95 -14.15
N PRO A 69 5.20 -13.67 -13.10
CA PRO A 69 6.00 -14.68 -12.42
C PRO A 69 5.14 -15.75 -11.75
N LYS A 70 5.38 -17.02 -12.08
CA LYS A 70 4.69 -18.17 -11.47
C LYS A 70 5.57 -19.42 -11.51
N VAL A 71 5.40 -20.28 -10.51
CA VAL A 71 6.08 -21.59 -10.42
C VAL A 71 5.08 -22.69 -10.12
N HIS A 72 5.39 -23.91 -10.55
CA HIS A 72 4.57 -25.09 -10.26
C HIS A 72 5.30 -25.96 -9.23
N VAL A 73 4.70 -26.12 -8.04
CA VAL A 73 5.25 -26.92 -6.94
C VAL A 73 4.18 -27.88 -6.46
N GLY A 74 4.45 -29.18 -6.53
CA GLY A 74 3.50 -30.21 -6.04
C GLY A 74 2.11 -30.14 -6.68
N GLY A 75 2.03 -29.77 -7.97
CA GLY A 75 0.76 -29.63 -8.70
C GLY A 75 -0.02 -28.33 -8.43
N ARG A 76 0.53 -27.41 -7.64
CA ARG A 76 -0.06 -26.09 -7.38
C ARG A 76 0.77 -24.99 -8.04
N THR A 77 0.08 -23.99 -8.56
CA THR A 77 0.73 -22.75 -9.02
C THR A 77 0.91 -21.81 -7.84
N LEU A 78 2.14 -21.37 -7.63
CA LEU A 78 2.53 -20.42 -6.58
C LEU A 78 3.29 -19.25 -7.19
N TYR A 79 3.34 -18.15 -6.46
CA TYR A 79 3.86 -16.87 -6.92
C TYR A 79 5.06 -16.48 -6.04
N PRO A 80 6.29 -16.48 -6.59
CA PRO A 80 7.47 -16.08 -5.84
C PRO A 80 7.41 -14.59 -5.49
N LYS A 81 7.43 -14.27 -4.19
CA LYS A 81 7.22 -12.89 -3.69
C LYS A 81 8.14 -11.90 -4.38
N ASP A 82 9.45 -12.15 -4.34
CA ASP A 82 10.45 -11.19 -4.82
C ASP A 82 10.31 -10.92 -6.31
N LEU A 83 10.05 -11.97 -7.11
CA LEU A 83 9.83 -11.83 -8.55
C LEU A 83 8.55 -11.06 -8.87
N VAL A 84 7.48 -11.29 -8.12
CA VAL A 84 6.24 -10.53 -8.25
C VAL A 84 6.48 -9.05 -7.95
N ILE A 85 7.16 -8.72 -6.85
CA ILE A 85 7.45 -7.32 -6.48
C ILE A 85 8.32 -6.64 -7.54
N THR A 86 9.36 -7.31 -8.04
CA THR A 86 10.18 -6.80 -9.15
C THR A 86 9.35 -6.59 -10.41
N TRP A 87 8.45 -7.53 -10.73
CA TRP A 87 7.58 -7.42 -11.89
C TRP A 87 6.64 -6.21 -11.77
N ILE A 88 6.05 -5.97 -10.60
CA ILE A 88 5.19 -4.81 -10.35
C ILE A 88 5.97 -3.52 -10.57
N ARG A 89 7.16 -3.39 -9.99
CA ARG A 89 8.02 -2.21 -10.16
C ARG A 89 8.37 -1.91 -11.61
N ASN A 90 8.49 -2.95 -12.45
CA ASN A 90 8.83 -2.80 -13.86
C ASN A 90 7.63 -2.50 -14.77
N HIS A 91 6.40 -2.71 -14.28
CA HIS A 91 5.19 -2.64 -15.11
C HIS A 91 4.13 -1.68 -14.59
N VAL A 92 4.37 -1.06 -13.45
CA VAL A 92 3.51 0.00 -12.89
C VAL A 92 4.35 1.27 -12.87
N GLU A 93 3.87 2.30 -13.56
CA GLU A 93 4.43 3.64 -13.41
C GLU A 93 4.12 4.11 -11.98
N VAL A 94 5.17 4.17 -11.16
CA VAL A 94 5.09 4.82 -9.85
C VAL A 94 5.22 6.30 -10.12
N SER A 95 4.12 7.04 -10.12
CA SER A 95 4.18 8.50 -10.10
C SER A 95 4.73 8.95 -8.75
N ASP A 96 6.04 9.15 -8.67
CA ASP A 96 6.68 9.90 -7.58
C ASP A 96 6.18 11.37 -7.53
N ASP A 97 5.44 11.82 -8.56
CA ASP A 97 4.96 13.20 -8.74
C ASP A 97 3.66 13.58 -8.00
N ILE A 98 3.00 12.69 -7.24
CA ILE A 98 1.68 13.01 -6.62
C ILE A 98 1.81 13.63 -5.21
N ALA A 99 3.03 13.71 -4.65
CA ALA A 99 3.27 14.46 -3.43
C ALA A 99 4.37 15.50 -3.65
N PRO A 100 4.06 16.68 -4.22
CA PRO A 100 4.97 17.81 -4.07
C PRO A 100 5.24 17.96 -2.57
N GLU A 101 6.52 18.03 -2.20
CA GLU A 101 6.94 18.31 -0.84
C GLU A 101 6.02 19.39 -0.27
N ARG A 102 5.22 19.04 0.73
CA ARG A 102 4.41 20.02 1.45
C ARG A 102 5.40 20.88 2.23
N ASN A 103 5.96 21.88 1.55
CA ASN A 103 6.59 23.01 2.18
C ASN A 103 5.49 23.70 2.98
N PHE A 104 5.31 23.27 4.23
CA PHE A 104 4.60 24.04 5.24
C PHE A 104 5.47 25.26 5.56
N GLY A 105 5.54 26.18 4.61
CA GLY A 105 6.06 27.52 4.81
C GLY A 105 5.07 28.27 5.67
N VAL A 106 5.43 28.45 6.94
CA VAL A 106 4.86 29.49 7.80
C VAL A 106 5.29 30.82 7.18
N VAL A 107 4.35 31.54 6.57
CA VAL A 107 4.48 32.97 6.26
C VAL A 107 3.64 33.75 7.26
#